data_AF-A0A318A460-F1
#
_entry.id   AF-A0A318A460-F1
#
_cell.length_a   1.000
_cell.length_b   1.000
_cell.length_c   1.000
_cell.angle_alpha   90.00
_cell.angle_beta   90.00
_cell.angle_gamma   90.00
#
_symmetry.space_group_name_H-M   'P 1'
#
loop_
_entity.id
_entity.type
_entity.pdbx_description
1 polymer ?
#
loop_
_entity_poly.entity_id
_entity_poly.type
_entity_poly.pdbx_seq_one_letter_code
_entity_poly.pdbx_strand_id
1 'polypeptide(L)'
;MAITIRDTIEHEEMLSALKKQTSTSTMSKALIKGGYEALKYRELYLSECNKNKDLREQLYRNGEAVTDFLDALDCLKRIRS
;
A
#
# COMPACT_ATOMS: atom_id res chain seq x y z
N MET A 1 3.82 -31.73 29.15
CA MET A 1 3.85 -31.69 27.67
C MET A 1 4.59 -30.42 27.28
N ALA A 2 5.88 -30.51 26.99
CA ALA A 2 6.68 -29.34 26.58
C ALA A 2 6.71 -29.35 25.04
N ILE A 3 5.96 -28.45 24.42
CA ILE A 3 6.21 -28.08 23.02
C ILE A 3 7.51 -27.28 23.08
N THR A 4 8.63 -27.91 22.73
CA THR A 4 9.90 -27.21 22.50
C THR A 4 9.75 -26.37 21.24
N ILE A 5 9.19 -25.18 21.41
CA ILE A 5 9.23 -24.13 20.39
C ILE A 5 10.71 -23.82 20.18
N ARG A 6 11.27 -24.16 19.02
CA ARG A 6 12.56 -23.62 18.60
C ARG A 6 12.33 -22.12 18.33
N ASP A 7 13.29 -21.28 18.72
CA ASP A 7 13.25 -19.81 18.61
C ASP A 7 12.38 -19.04 19.64
N THR A 8 12.36 -19.50 20.91
CA THR A 8 11.68 -18.77 22.01
C THR A 8 12.18 -17.35 22.22
N ILE A 9 13.46 -17.09 21.95
CA ILE A 9 14.07 -15.76 22.12
C ILE A 9 13.48 -14.77 21.10
N GLU A 10 13.41 -15.16 19.83
CA GLU A 10 12.86 -14.31 18.77
C GLU A 10 11.37 -14.03 18.99
N HIS A 11 10.62 -15.03 19.44
CA HIS A 11 9.23 -14.85 19.81
C HIS A 11 9.05 -13.89 20.99
N GLU A 12 9.87 -13.99 22.05
CA GLU A 12 9.83 -13.03 23.16
C GLU A 12 10.19 -11.61 22.72
N GLU A 13 11.20 -11.45 21.87
CA GLU A 13 11.61 -10.15 21.32
C GLU A 13 10.48 -9.52 20.49
N MET A 14 9.84 -10.31 19.63
CA MET A 14 8.73 -9.86 18.79
C MET A 14 7.52 -9.42 19.62
N LEU A 15 7.18 -10.19 20.66
CA LEU A 15 6.09 -9.86 21.58
C LEU A 15 6.40 -8.62 22.42
N SER A 16 7.65 -8.46 22.85
CA SER A 16 8.14 -7.26 23.55
C SER A 16 8.08 -6.01 22.67
N ALA A 17 8.50 -6.13 21.41
CA ALA A 17 8.40 -5.05 20.42
C ALA A 17 6.94 -4.66 20.14
N LEU A 18 6.04 -5.63 19.97
CA LEU A 18 4.61 -5.39 19.78
C LEU A 18 3.99 -4.67 20.98
N LYS A 19 4.38 -5.06 22.19
CA LYS A 19 3.91 -4.43 23.43
C LYS A 19 4.35 -2.96 23.52
N LYS A 20 5.60 -2.66 23.11
CA LYS A 20 6.10 -1.28 22.99
C LYS A 20 5.34 -0.48 21.94
N GLN A 21 5.17 -1.02 20.73
CA GLN A 21 4.48 -0.33 19.63
C GLN A 21 3.01 -0.02 19.95
N THR A 22 2.33 -0.94 20.63
CA THR A 22 0.91 -0.78 20.97
C THR A 22 0.69 0.04 22.25
N SER A 23 1.76 0.40 22.97
CA SER A 23 1.75 1.11 24.27
C SER A 23 0.80 0.47 25.29
N THR A 24 0.75 -0.87 25.35
CA THR A 24 -0.17 -1.58 26.24
C THR A 24 0.56 -2.36 27.34
N SER A 25 -0.07 -2.44 28.52
CA SER A 25 0.54 -3.07 29.70
C SER A 25 0.49 -4.60 29.70
N THR A 26 -0.41 -5.20 28.91
CA THR A 26 -0.69 -6.64 28.89
C THR A 26 -0.55 -7.21 27.49
N MET A 27 0.02 -8.41 27.40
CA MET A 27 0.33 -9.05 26.12
C MET A 27 -0.92 -9.31 25.27
N SER A 28 -2.02 -9.74 25.89
CA SER A 28 -3.28 -9.98 25.19
C SER A 28 -3.85 -8.71 24.56
N LYS A 29 -3.74 -7.56 25.25
CA LYS A 29 -4.16 -6.27 24.68
C LYS A 29 -3.25 -5.83 23.54
N ALA A 30 -1.94 -6.07 23.65
CA ALA A 30 -0.99 -5.79 22.58
C ALA A 30 -1.30 -6.59 21.32
N LEU A 31 -1.58 -7.89 21.46
CA LEU A 31 -1.94 -8.76 20.33
C LEU A 31 -3.24 -8.33 19.66
N ILE A 32 -4.28 -8.04 20.43
CA ILE A 32 -5.57 -7.59 19.90
C ILE A 32 -5.41 -6.26 19.15
N LYS A 33 -4.75 -5.28 19.79
CA LYS A 33 -4.54 -3.96 19.19
C LYS A 33 -3.66 -4.05 17.94
N GLY A 34 -2.57 -4.81 17.99
CA GLY A 34 -1.70 -5.06 16.85
C GLY A 34 -2.42 -5.74 15.69
N GLY A 35 -3.32 -6.68 15.98
CA GLY A 35 -4.16 -7.32 14.97
C GLY A 35 -5.08 -6.33 14.26
N TYR A 36 -5.77 -5.46 15.00
CA TYR A 36 -6.62 -4.42 14.40
C TYR A 36 -5.81 -3.37 13.62
N GLU A 37 -4.63 -2.99 14.12
CA GLU A 37 -3.73 -2.08 13.41
C GLU A 37 -3.25 -2.69 12.09
N ALA A 38 -2.88 -3.97 12.08
CA ALA A 38 -2.48 -4.67 10.87
C ALA A 38 -3.60 -4.70 9.81
N LEU A 39 -4.85 -4.95 10.23
CA LEU A 39 -6.01 -4.89 9.33
C LEU A 39 -6.21 -3.48 8.77
N LYS A 40 -6.15 -2.45 9.63
CA LYS A 40 -6.29 -1.05 9.23
C LYS A 40 -5.22 -0.63 8.22
N TYR A 41 -3.96 -0.98 8.46
CA TYR A 41 -2.87 -0.64 7.54
C TYR A 41 -2.98 -1.39 6.22
N ARG A 42 -3.46 -2.64 6.23
CA ARG A 42 -3.78 -3.37 5.00
C ARG A 42 -4.87 -2.67 4.19
N GLU A 43 -5.94 -2.24 4.82
CA GLU A 43 -7.02 -1.51 4.14
C GLU A 43 -6.52 -0.18 3.55
N LEU A 44 -5.72 0.57 4.31
CA LEU A 44 -5.09 1.81 3.84
C LEU A 44 -4.22 1.55 2.61
N TYR A 45 -3.37 0.52 2.66
CA TYR A 45 -2.51 0.14 1.55
C TYR A 45 -3.32 -0.19 0.29
N LEU A 46 -4.36 -1.01 0.41
CA LEU A 46 -5.21 -1.38 -0.72
C LEU A 46 -5.92 -0.16 -1.31
N SER A 47 -6.40 0.76 -0.47
CA SER A 47 -7.00 2.02 -0.90
C SER A 47 -6.01 2.88 -1.70
N GLU A 48 -4.79 3.05 -1.20
CA GLU A 48 -3.75 3.81 -1.91
C GLU A 48 -3.31 3.13 -3.21
N CYS A 49 -3.23 1.80 -3.25
CA CYS A 49 -2.97 1.06 -4.48
C CYS A 49 -4.05 1.30 -5.54
N ASN A 50 -5.32 1.28 -5.15
CA ASN A 50 -6.43 1.54 -6.06
C ASN A 50 -6.38 2.98 -6.59
N LYS A 51 -6.20 3.97 -5.71
CA LYS A 51 -6.04 5.37 -6.12
C LYS A 51 -4.87 5.57 -7.08
N ASN A 52 -3.73 4.93 -6.81
CA ASN A 52 -2.55 5.05 -7.66
C ASN A 52 -2.81 4.43 -9.04
N LYS A 53 -3.50 3.28 -9.08
CA LYS A 53 -3.92 2.65 -10.34
C LYS A 53 -4.84 3.58 -11.14
N ASP A 54 -5.84 4.16 -10.51
CA ASP A 54 -6.79 5.08 -11.17
C ASP A 54 -6.08 6.33 -11.70
N LEU A 55 -5.17 6.91 -10.91
CA LEU A 55 -4.39 8.07 -11.33
C LEU A 55 -3.45 7.75 -12.50
N ARG A 56 -2.81 6.59 -12.49
CA ARG A 56 -1.97 6.14 -13.61
C ARG A 56 -2.77 5.96 -14.89
N GLU A 57 -3.97 5.38 -14.78
CA GLU A 57 -4.85 5.21 -15.92
C GLU A 57 -5.34 6.55 -16.48
N GLN A 58 -5.69 7.49 -15.61
CA GLN A 58 -6.04 8.86 -16.04
C GLN A 58 -4.87 9.56 -16.73
N LEU A 59 -3.66 9.44 -16.18
CA LEU A 59 -2.47 10.04 -16.77
C LEU A 59 -2.17 9.45 -18.15
N TYR A 60 -2.32 8.13 -18.29
CA TYR A 60 -2.17 7.44 -19.57
C TYR A 60 -3.18 7.96 -20.60
N ARG A 61 -4.48 7.99 -20.27
CA ARG A 61 -5.54 8.48 -21.17
C ARG A 61 -5.33 9.94 -21.57
N ASN A 62 -4.93 10.79 -20.61
CA ASN A 62 -4.62 12.19 -20.90
C ASN A 62 -3.39 12.31 -21.83
N GLY A 63 -2.39 11.46 -21.63
CA GLY A 63 -1.23 11.37 -22.52
C GLY A 63 -1.64 11.02 -23.94
N GLU A 64 -2.44 9.97 -24.13
CA GLU A 64 -2.97 9.59 -25.44
C GLU A 64 -3.75 10.74 -26.09
N ALA A 65 -4.66 11.39 -25.36
CA ALA A 65 -5.45 12.49 -25.89
C ALA A 65 -4.59 13.68 -26.36
N VAL A 66 -3.50 13.98 -25.65
CA VAL A 66 -2.54 15.03 -26.05
C VAL A 66 -1.78 14.61 -27.31
N THR A 67 -1.30 13.36 -27.37
CA THR A 67 -0.61 12.83 -28.54
C THR A 67 -1.52 12.86 -29.78
N ASP A 68 -2.75 12.38 -29.66
CA ASP A 68 -3.73 12.39 -30.75
C ASP A 68 -4.01 13.81 -31.26
N PHE A 69 -4.11 14.78 -30.34
CA PHE A 69 -4.29 16.18 -30.70
C PHE A 69 -3.09 16.74 -31.46
N LEU A 70 -1.87 16.46 -31.01
CA LEU A 70 -0.64 16.91 -31.66
C LEU A 70 -0.49 16.29 -33.06
N ASP A 71 -0.80 14.99 -33.20
CA ASP A 71 -0.77 14.28 -34.47
C ASP A 71 -1.79 14.87 -35.46
N ALA A 72 -3.02 15.13 -35.01
CA ALA A 72 -4.05 15.76 -35.83
C ALA A 72 -3.63 17.18 -36.27
N LEU A 73 -3.02 17.96 -35.38
CA LEU A 73 -2.50 19.29 -35.67
C LEU A 73 -1.40 19.25 -36.74
N ASP A 74 -0.47 18.31 -36.63
CA ASP A 74 0.62 18.15 -37.59
C ASP A 74 0.13 17.68 -38.96
N CYS A 75 -0.86 16.78 -39.00
CA CYS A 75 -1.56 16.42 -40.23
C CYS A 75 -2.19 17.64 -40.91
N LEU A 76 -2.89 18.49 -40.15
CA LEU A 76 -3.50 19.72 -40.69
C LEU A 76 -2.46 20.71 -41.23
N LYS A 77 -1.32 20.86 -40.54
CA LYS A 77 -0.22 21.71 -41.02
C LYS A 77 0.36 21.20 -42.34
N ARG A 78 0.54 19.89 -42.49
CA ARG A 78 1.03 19.27 -43.74
C ARG A 78 0.08 19.42 -44.92
N ILE A 79 -1.24 19.43 -44.67
CA ILE A 79 -2.24 19.66 -45.74
C ILE A 79 -2.24 21.12 -46.22
N ARG A 80 -1.82 22.06 -45.36
CA ARG A 80 -1.83 23.50 -45.66
C ARG A 80 -0.54 23.99 -46.35
N SER A 81 0.53 23.20 -46.34
CA SER A 81 1.80 23.48 -47.06
C SER A 81 1.80 22.85 -48.45
#